data_AF-A0A2V8GK43-F1
#
_entry.id   AF-A0A2V8GK43-F1
#
_cell.length_a   1.000
_cell.length_b   1.000
_cell.length_c   1.000
_cell.angle_alpha   90.00
_cell.angle_beta   90.00
_cell.angle_gamma   90.00
#
_symmetry.space_group_name_H-M   'P 1'
#
loop_
_entity.id
_entity.type
_entity.pdbx_description
1 polymer ?
#
loop_
_entity_poly.entity_id
_entity_poly.type
_entity_poly.pdbx_seq_one_letter_code
_entity_poly.pdbx_strand_id
1 'polypeptide(L)'
;MANGLTYRIAAPPVAGFLLVAAYVVVELFGVRPLALPEGDTSAEAAAMGHAAQTLQLMRTGHDASSLQTVRAGILDHASHELTPLEAAVLGRQPELVRLLQRSGATTDPARARCFARMRLPEVLEGLGGSATAAADQGADVQTTLSTCTEGHSR
;
A
#
# COMPACT_ATOMS: atom_id res chain seq x y z
N MET A 1 60.21 -7.24 6.07
CA MET A 1 59.07 -8.18 6.13
C MET A 1 57.96 -7.64 7.05
N ALA A 2 57.36 -6.48 6.71
CA ALA A 2 56.37 -5.80 7.55
C ALA A 2 54.99 -5.61 6.89
N ASN A 3 54.79 -6.12 5.66
CA ASN A 3 53.60 -5.80 4.86
C ASN A 3 52.39 -6.70 5.14
N GLY A 4 52.56 -7.79 5.91
CA GLY A 4 51.49 -8.78 6.12
C GLY A 4 50.48 -8.42 7.21
N LEU A 5 50.89 -7.65 8.23
CA LEU A 5 50.02 -7.36 9.38
C LEU A 5 49.04 -6.21 9.10
N THR A 6 49.53 -5.16 8.44
CA THR A 6 48.72 -4.00 8.03
C THR A 6 47.64 -4.37 7.02
N TYR A 7 47.93 -5.29 6.10
CA TYR A 7 46.95 -5.76 5.12
C TYR A 7 45.75 -6.49 5.77
N ARG A 8 46.00 -7.31 6.80
CA ARG A 8 44.93 -8.06 7.49
C ARG A 8 44.00 -7.16 8.30
N ILE A 9 44.51 -6.04 8.82
CA ILE A 9 43.71 -5.07 9.57
C ILE A 9 42.88 -4.20 8.62
N ALA A 10 43.42 -3.84 7.45
CA ALA A 10 42.74 -2.96 6.49
C ALA A 10 41.79 -3.70 5.52
N ALA A 11 41.94 -5.02 5.34
CA ALA A 11 41.13 -5.76 4.38
C ALA A 11 39.61 -5.72 4.65
N PRO A 12 39.10 -5.89 5.90
CA PRO A 12 37.67 -5.87 6.17
C PRO A 12 36.96 -4.54 5.83
N PRO A 13 37.44 -3.35 6.25
CA PRO A 13 36.75 -2.10 5.91
C PRO A 13 36.81 -1.79 4.41
N VAL A 14 37.91 -2.15 3.71
CA VAL A 14 38.01 -1.97 2.26
C VAL A 14 37.01 -2.85 1.53
N ALA A 15 36.88 -4.13 1.92
CA ALA A 15 35.88 -5.02 1.34
C ALA A 15 34.45 -4.52 1.56
N GLY A 16 34.14 -4.03 2.77
CA GLY A 16 32.83 -3.45 3.09
C GLY A 16 32.53 -2.21 2.24
N PHE A 17 33.50 -1.30 2.09
CA PHE A 17 33.36 -0.12 1.25
C PHE A 17 33.13 -0.48 -0.22
N LEU A 18 33.89 -1.45 -0.75
CA LEU A 18 33.71 -1.92 -2.14
C LEU A 18 32.32 -2.55 -2.35
N LEU A 19 31.78 -3.26 -1.37
CA LEU A 19 30.44 -3.85 -1.44
C LEU A 19 29.36 -2.76 -1.46
N VAL A 20 29.44 -1.76 -0.57
CA VAL A 20 28.50 -0.63 -0.55
C VAL A 20 28.62 0.19 -1.84
N ALA A 21 29.84 0.45 -2.32
CA ALA A 21 30.05 1.16 -3.59
C ALA A 21 29.47 0.39 -4.77
N ALA A 22 29.67 -0.92 -4.85
CA ALA A 22 29.08 -1.77 -5.88
C ALA A 22 27.54 -1.73 -5.81
N TYR A 23 26.96 -1.77 -4.61
CA TYR A 23 25.51 -1.65 -4.42
C TYR A 23 24.97 -0.32 -4.94
N VAL A 24 25.60 0.81 -4.59
CA VAL A 24 25.20 2.14 -5.06
C VAL A 24 25.31 2.25 -6.58
N VAL A 25 26.36 1.68 -7.18
CA VAL A 25 26.51 1.63 -8.64
C VAL A 25 25.36 0.84 -9.27
N VAL A 26 24.99 -0.30 -8.71
CA VAL A 26 23.85 -1.12 -9.18
C VAL A 26 22.53 -0.33 -9.12
N GLU A 27 22.29 0.42 -8.04
CA GLU A 27 21.10 1.29 -7.93
C GLU A 27 21.09 2.44 -8.94
N LEU A 28 22.24 3.02 -9.26
CA LEU A 28 22.36 4.06 -10.29
C LEU A 28 21.99 3.53 -11.69
N PHE A 29 22.16 2.23 -11.94
CA PHE A 29 21.69 1.55 -13.15
C PHE A 29 20.20 1.15 -13.07
N GLY A 30 19.48 1.56 -12.03
CA GLY A 30 18.04 1.31 -11.87
C GLY A 30 17.69 -0.08 -11.33
N VAL A 31 18.69 -0.92 -11.03
CA VAL A 31 18.45 -2.21 -10.39
C VAL A 31 18.32 -1.96 -8.89
N ARG A 32 17.11 -2.12 -8.36
CA ARG A 32 16.81 -1.93 -6.93
C ARG A 32 16.53 -3.28 -6.26
N PRO A 33 17.57 -4.09 -5.97
CA PRO A 33 17.37 -5.45 -5.47
C PRO A 33 16.77 -5.50 -4.05
N LEU A 34 16.86 -4.39 -3.31
CA LEU A 34 16.26 -4.23 -1.97
C LEU A 34 15.03 -3.33 -1.95
N ALA A 35 14.60 -2.77 -3.09
CA ALA A 35 13.30 -2.12 -3.12
C ALA A 35 12.24 -3.19 -2.93
N LEU A 36 11.38 -3.01 -1.91
CA LEU A 36 10.13 -3.75 -1.85
C LEU A 36 9.40 -3.56 -3.19
N PRO A 37 8.69 -4.58 -3.69
CA PRO A 37 7.90 -4.44 -4.91
C PRO A 37 7.02 -3.20 -4.77
N GLU A 38 7.33 -2.19 -5.57
CA GLU A 38 6.52 -0.98 -5.68
C GLU A 38 5.14 -1.41 -6.18
N GLY A 39 4.07 -0.80 -5.66
CA GLY A 39 2.72 -1.13 -6.11
C GLY A 39 2.59 -0.71 -7.57
N ASP A 40 2.29 -1.66 -8.45
CA ASP A 40 2.23 -1.41 -9.89
C ASP A 40 0.96 -0.61 -10.25
N THR A 41 -0.03 -0.63 -9.36
CA THR A 41 -1.30 0.08 -9.52
C THR A 41 -1.53 1.10 -8.41
N SER A 42 -2.37 2.10 -8.68
CA SER A 42 -2.72 3.11 -7.67
C SER A 42 -3.48 2.51 -6.48
N ALA A 43 -4.21 1.40 -6.70
CA ALA A 43 -4.84 0.64 -5.63
C ALA A 43 -3.83 -0.12 -4.77
N GLU A 44 -2.81 -0.73 -5.34
CA GLU A 44 -1.74 -1.38 -4.58
C GLU A 44 -0.94 -0.38 -3.74
N ALA A 45 -0.51 0.72 -4.35
CA ALA A 45 0.15 1.80 -3.63
C ALA A 45 -0.72 2.35 -2.49
N ALA A 46 -2.04 2.43 -2.72
CA ALA A 46 -2.98 2.90 -1.70
C ALA A 46 -3.17 1.90 -0.55
N ALA A 47 -3.25 0.60 -0.84
CA ALA A 47 -3.30 -0.45 0.16
C ALA A 47 -2.04 -0.44 1.06
N MET A 48 -0.87 -0.12 0.49
CA MET A 48 0.40 -0.02 1.21
C MET A 48 0.61 1.33 1.92
N GLY A 49 -0.28 2.31 1.75
CA GLY A 49 -0.14 3.64 2.34
C GLY A 49 0.88 4.55 1.67
N HIS A 50 1.32 4.24 0.44
CA HIS A 50 2.28 5.03 -0.32
C HIS A 50 1.62 6.26 -0.98
N ALA A 51 1.18 7.23 -0.16
CA ALA A 51 0.39 8.37 -0.60
C ALA A 51 0.98 9.15 -1.79
N ALA A 52 2.28 9.41 -1.78
CA ALA A 52 2.95 10.11 -2.87
C ALA A 52 2.91 9.33 -4.20
N GLN A 53 3.13 8.03 -4.14
CA GLN A 53 3.09 7.13 -5.30
C GLN A 53 1.66 7.00 -5.84
N THR A 54 0.67 6.82 -4.96
CA THR A 54 -0.75 6.78 -5.35
C THR A 54 -1.14 8.06 -6.11
N LEU A 55 -0.80 9.24 -5.58
CA LEU A 55 -1.09 10.51 -6.26
C LEU A 55 -0.30 10.69 -7.56
N GLN A 56 0.94 10.22 -7.62
CA GLN A 56 1.73 10.27 -8.84
C GLN A 56 1.10 9.41 -9.94
N LEU A 57 0.67 8.19 -9.62
CA LEU A 57 -0.01 7.29 -10.57
C LEU A 57 -1.33 7.89 -11.08
N MET A 58 -2.10 8.54 -10.20
CA MET A 58 -3.31 9.25 -10.61
C MET A 58 -3.00 10.43 -11.54
N ARG A 59 -1.92 11.18 -11.28
CA ARG A 59 -1.48 12.28 -12.15
C ARG A 59 -0.99 11.81 -13.52
N THR A 60 -0.45 10.59 -13.62
CA THR A 60 -0.05 10.00 -14.90
C THR A 60 -1.21 9.37 -15.67
N GLY A 61 -2.44 9.53 -15.20
CA GLY A 61 -3.65 9.11 -15.91
C GLY A 61 -4.28 7.82 -15.40
N HIS A 62 -3.82 7.25 -14.28
CA HIS A 62 -4.55 6.15 -13.65
C HIS A 62 -5.86 6.68 -13.08
N ASP A 63 -6.96 6.08 -13.49
CA ASP A 63 -8.29 6.46 -13.03
C ASP A 63 -8.46 6.15 -11.53
N ALA A 64 -8.86 7.17 -10.78
CA ALA A 64 -9.11 7.11 -9.34
C ALA A 64 -10.34 6.27 -8.97
N SER A 65 -11.22 6.04 -9.95
CA SER A 65 -12.52 5.38 -9.79
C SER A 65 -12.56 4.00 -10.44
N SER A 66 -11.53 3.63 -11.20
CA SER A 66 -11.45 2.30 -11.81
C SER A 66 -11.06 1.25 -10.77
N LEU A 67 -11.67 0.07 -10.92
CA LEU A 67 -11.23 -1.12 -10.20
C LEU A 67 -9.88 -1.55 -10.75
N GLN A 68 -8.90 -1.69 -9.86
CA GLN A 68 -7.56 -2.14 -10.18
C GLN A 68 -7.26 -3.40 -9.36
N THR A 69 -6.52 -4.33 -9.97
CA THR A 69 -6.08 -5.53 -9.27
C THR A 69 -5.06 -5.14 -8.20
N VAL A 70 -5.33 -5.59 -6.98
CA VAL A 70 -4.40 -5.62 -5.85
C VAL A 70 -3.92 -7.05 -5.72
N ARG A 71 -2.63 -7.28 -5.92
CA ARG A 71 -2.01 -8.61 -5.85
C ARG A 71 -2.07 -9.24 -4.47
N ALA A 72 -2.04 -10.57 -4.46
CA ALA A 72 -1.84 -11.36 -3.26
C ALA A 72 -0.53 -10.97 -2.56
N GLY A 73 -0.56 -10.95 -1.23
CA GLY A 73 0.55 -10.56 -0.36
C GLY A 73 0.49 -9.11 0.13
N ILE A 74 -0.36 -8.25 -0.47
CA ILE A 74 -0.50 -6.85 -0.04
C ILE A 74 -1.56 -6.71 1.06
N LEU A 75 -2.79 -7.15 0.80
CA LEU A 75 -3.90 -7.08 1.78
C LEU A 75 -4.08 -8.41 2.50
N ASP A 76 -4.10 -9.51 1.75
CA ASP A 76 -4.17 -10.89 2.24
C ASP A 76 -3.50 -11.85 1.23
N HIS A 77 -3.88 -13.12 1.24
CA HIS A 77 -3.28 -14.16 0.40
C HIS A 77 -3.96 -14.28 -0.98
N ALA A 78 -4.97 -13.45 -1.26
CA ALA A 78 -5.74 -13.46 -2.51
C ALA A 78 -5.55 -12.13 -3.26
N SER A 79 -5.83 -12.16 -4.57
CA SER A 79 -5.91 -10.96 -5.38
C SER A 79 -7.32 -10.38 -5.35
N HIS A 80 -7.45 -9.05 -5.27
CA HIS A 80 -8.73 -8.37 -5.19
C HIS A 80 -8.84 -7.24 -6.20
N GLU A 81 -10.04 -7.01 -6.74
CA GLU A 81 -10.33 -5.83 -7.57
C GLU A 81 -10.94 -4.72 -6.70
N LEU A 82 -10.19 -3.63 -6.55
CA LEU A 82 -10.52 -2.54 -5.63
C LEU A 82 -10.24 -1.20 -6.29
N THR A 83 -11.04 -0.18 -5.95
CA THR A 83 -10.65 1.20 -6.24
C THR A 83 -9.52 1.61 -5.29
N PRO A 84 -8.71 2.63 -5.64
CA PRO A 84 -7.70 3.18 -4.73
C PRO A 84 -8.24 3.60 -3.36
N LEU A 85 -9.48 4.13 -3.33
CA LEU A 85 -10.13 4.49 -2.07
C LEU A 85 -10.47 3.25 -1.22
N GLU A 86 -11.06 2.23 -1.84
CA GLU A 86 -11.38 0.97 -1.14
C GLU A 86 -10.13 0.27 -0.63
N ALA A 87 -9.06 0.26 -1.43
CA ALA A 87 -7.78 -0.31 -1.07
C ALA A 87 -7.14 0.41 0.14
N ALA A 88 -7.16 1.75 0.17
CA ALA A 88 -6.69 2.52 1.32
C ALA A 88 -7.51 2.23 2.59
N VAL A 89 -8.84 2.05 2.48
CA VAL A 89 -9.69 1.67 3.61
C VAL A 89 -9.32 0.27 4.12
N LEU A 90 -9.18 -0.71 3.22
CA LEU A 90 -8.82 -2.09 3.60
C LEU A 90 -7.40 -2.20 4.15
N GLY A 91 -6.48 -1.38 3.66
CA GLY A 91 -5.09 -1.23 4.14
C GLY A 91 -4.95 -0.36 5.39
N ARG A 92 -6.06 0.13 5.95
CA ARG A 92 -6.12 0.95 7.18
C ARG A 92 -5.30 2.25 7.11
N GLN A 93 -5.45 3.00 6.03
CA GLN A 93 -4.69 4.23 5.75
C GLN A 93 -5.60 5.48 5.83
N PRO A 94 -6.00 5.94 7.03
CA PRO A 94 -7.02 6.98 7.17
C PRO A 94 -6.61 8.33 6.57
N GLU A 95 -5.34 8.70 6.67
CA GLU A 95 -4.79 9.91 6.06
C GLU A 95 -4.88 9.87 4.53
N LEU A 96 -4.60 8.70 3.95
CA LEU A 96 -4.66 8.51 2.51
C LEU A 96 -6.10 8.50 2.01
N VAL A 97 -7.06 7.92 2.75
CA VAL A 97 -8.47 8.01 2.39
C VAL A 97 -8.93 9.47 2.32
N ARG A 98 -8.60 10.28 3.34
CA ARG A 98 -8.92 11.73 3.33
C ARG A 98 -8.23 12.47 2.18
N LEU A 99 -7.01 12.08 1.83
CA LEU A 99 -6.27 12.65 0.71
C LEU A 99 -6.93 12.31 -0.63
N LEU A 100 -7.31 11.06 -0.84
CA LEU A 100 -7.99 10.57 -2.03
C LEU A 100 -9.36 11.21 -2.22
N GLN A 101 -10.12 11.39 -1.13
CA GLN A 101 -11.38 12.14 -1.18
C GLN A 101 -11.15 13.58 -1.64
N ARG A 102 -10.13 14.27 -1.09
CA ARG A 102 -9.78 15.65 -1.49
C ARG A 102 -9.28 15.75 -2.93
N SER A 103 -8.67 14.69 -3.47
CA SER A 103 -8.27 14.64 -4.88
C SER A 103 -9.41 14.27 -5.83
N GLY A 104 -10.64 14.07 -5.32
CA GLY A 104 -11.81 13.74 -6.14
C GLY A 104 -11.89 12.26 -6.53
N ALA A 105 -11.20 11.36 -5.82
CA ALA A 105 -11.38 9.93 -6.04
C ALA A 105 -12.81 9.53 -5.65
N THR A 106 -13.52 8.89 -6.58
CA THR A 106 -14.88 8.41 -6.37
C THR A 106 -14.88 6.89 -6.27
N THR A 107 -15.83 6.35 -5.50
CA THR A 107 -16.11 4.91 -5.42
C THR A 107 -17.58 4.76 -5.03
N ASP A 108 -18.12 3.55 -5.09
CA ASP A 108 -19.45 3.30 -4.52
C ASP A 108 -19.44 3.62 -3.01
N PRO A 109 -20.18 4.66 -2.56
CA PRO A 109 -20.16 5.05 -1.16
C PRO A 109 -20.78 3.99 -0.26
N ALA A 110 -21.65 3.11 -0.76
CA ALA A 110 -22.22 2.03 0.04
C ALA A 110 -21.15 0.98 0.38
N ARG A 111 -20.44 0.48 -0.65
CA ARG A 111 -19.33 -0.46 -0.49
C ARG A 111 -18.20 0.10 0.36
N ALA A 112 -17.77 1.35 0.13
CA ALA A 112 -16.72 1.99 0.93
C ALA A 112 -17.12 2.20 2.40
N ARG A 113 -18.38 2.59 2.67
CA ARG A 113 -18.89 2.70 4.05
C ARG A 113 -18.91 1.35 4.75
N CYS A 114 -19.25 0.27 4.03
CA CYS A 114 -19.21 -1.08 4.60
C CYS A 114 -17.79 -1.49 5.00
N PHE A 115 -16.79 -1.28 4.14
CA PHE A 115 -15.38 -1.54 4.47
C PHE A 115 -14.89 -0.68 5.64
N ALA A 116 -15.20 0.61 5.64
CA ALA A 116 -14.81 1.51 6.71
C ALA A 116 -15.44 1.11 8.05
N ARG A 117 -16.67 0.58 8.05
CA ARG A 117 -17.34 0.13 9.27
C ARG A 117 -16.63 -1.03 9.95
N MET A 118 -16.08 -1.96 9.17
CA MET A 118 -15.38 -3.12 9.73
C MET A 118 -13.93 -2.81 10.08
N ARG A 119 -13.24 -1.99 9.28
CA ARG A 119 -11.78 -1.83 9.39
C ARG A 119 -11.28 -0.47 9.84
N LEU A 120 -12.04 0.58 9.59
CA LEU A 120 -11.55 1.95 9.74
C LEU A 120 -12.67 2.90 10.20
N PRO A 121 -13.23 2.68 11.41
CA PRO A 121 -14.40 3.42 11.87
C PRO A 121 -14.15 4.92 11.98
N GLU A 122 -12.90 5.34 12.17
CA GLU A 122 -12.44 6.73 12.23
C GLU A 122 -12.72 7.53 10.94
N VAL A 123 -12.88 6.85 9.80
CA VAL A 123 -13.11 7.49 8.51
C VAL A 123 -14.57 7.46 8.10
N LEU A 124 -15.44 6.77 8.87
CA LEU A 124 -16.87 6.68 8.59
C LEU A 124 -17.53 8.06 8.52
N GLU A 125 -17.19 8.96 9.44
CA GLU A 125 -17.77 10.31 9.48
C GLU A 125 -17.44 11.08 8.19
N GLY A 126 -16.18 10.99 7.74
CA GLY A 126 -15.74 11.58 6.48
C GLY A 126 -16.34 10.91 5.23
N LEU A 127 -16.89 9.70 5.36
CA LEU A 127 -17.62 8.98 4.31
C LEU A 127 -19.15 9.14 4.43
N GLY A 128 -19.63 9.97 5.35
CA GLY A 128 -21.06 10.21 5.59
C GLY A 128 -21.79 9.09 6.33
N GLY A 129 -21.07 8.22 7.05
CA GLY A 129 -21.61 7.16 7.91
C GLY A 129 -21.61 7.52 9.39
N SER A 130 -22.43 6.83 10.19
CA SER A 130 -22.43 6.93 11.65
C SER A 130 -21.85 5.66 12.29
N ALA A 131 -20.90 5.82 13.20
CA ALA A 131 -20.23 4.73 13.91
C ALA A 131 -21.09 4.17 15.05
N THR A 132 -22.16 3.42 14.72
CA THR A 132 -23.05 2.84 15.74
C THR A 132 -22.92 1.32 15.92
N ALA A 133 -22.13 0.63 15.10
CA ALA A 133 -21.87 -0.79 15.31
C ALA A 133 -20.43 -1.03 15.79
N ALA A 134 -20.29 -1.97 16.71
CA ALA A 134 -19.00 -2.50 17.13
C ALA A 134 -18.28 -3.09 15.91
N ALA A 135 -17.17 -2.45 15.52
CA ALA A 135 -16.31 -2.95 14.46
C ALA A 135 -15.62 -4.22 14.93
N ASP A 136 -15.80 -5.33 14.21
CA ASP A 136 -14.93 -6.50 14.36
C ASP A 136 -13.59 -6.20 13.67
N GLN A 137 -12.69 -5.54 14.41
CA GLN A 137 -11.37 -5.15 13.91
C GLN A 137 -10.48 -6.37 13.59
N GLY A 138 -10.89 -7.59 13.97
CA GLY A 138 -10.20 -8.84 13.73
C GLY A 138 -10.62 -9.56 12.43
N ALA A 139 -11.69 -9.11 11.77
CA ALA A 139 -12.15 -9.74 10.53
C ALA A 139 -11.06 -9.69 9.44
N ASP A 140 -10.80 -10.84 8.82
CA ASP A 140 -9.90 -10.93 7.67
C ASP A 140 -10.48 -10.20 6.44
N VAL A 141 -9.64 -9.96 5.44
CA VAL A 141 -10.02 -9.13 4.27
C VAL A 141 -11.13 -9.85 3.50
N GLN A 142 -11.00 -11.16 3.35
CA GLN A 142 -11.95 -12.00 2.62
C GLN A 142 -13.35 -11.98 3.22
N THR A 143 -13.47 -12.13 4.54
CA THR A 143 -14.74 -12.07 5.28
C THR A 143 -15.35 -10.67 5.17
N THR A 144 -14.51 -9.63 5.25
CA THR A 144 -14.94 -8.25 5.06
C THR A 144 -15.52 -8.05 3.65
N LEU A 145 -14.85 -8.58 2.63
CA LEU A 145 -15.28 -8.49 1.24
C LEU A 145 -16.60 -9.23 1.00
N SER A 146 -16.71 -10.50 1.41
CA SER A 146 -17.94 -11.28 1.21
C SER A 146 -19.14 -10.66 1.92
N THR A 147 -18.96 -10.19 3.16
CA THR A 147 -20.02 -9.55 3.94
C THR A 147 -20.52 -8.27 3.25
N CYS A 148 -19.62 -7.47 2.67
CA CYS A 148 -20.00 -6.22 2.02
C CYS A 148 -20.55 -6.40 0.60
N THR A 149 -20.14 -7.43 -0.15
CA THR A 149 -20.64 -7.67 -1.50
C THR A 149 -22.01 -8.31 -1.49
N GLU A 150 -22.27 -9.28 -0.60
CA GLU A 150 -23.58 -9.94 -0.46
C GLU A 150 -24.68 -8.99 0.04
N GLY A 151 -24.31 -8.00 0.85
CA GLY A 151 -25.24 -7.00 1.36
C GLY A 151 -25.79 -6.04 0.31
N HIS A 152 -25.12 -5.91 -0.85
CA HIS A 152 -25.50 -4.93 -1.89
C HIS A 152 -26.49 -5.47 -2.92
N SER A 153 -26.74 -6.78 -2.97
CA SER A 153 -27.66 -7.42 -3.93
C SER A 153 -29.11 -7.54 -3.45
N ARG A 154 -29.48 -6.93 -2.31
CA ARG A 154 -30.83 -6.94 -1.75
C ARG A 154 -31.44 -5.55 -1.79
#